data_AF-A5FG95-F1
#
_entry.id   AF-A5FG95-F1
#
_cell.length_a   1.000
_cell.length_b   1.000
_cell.length_c   1.000
_cell.angle_alpha   90.00
_cell.angle_beta   90.00
_cell.angle_gamma   90.00
#
_symmetry.space_group_name_H-M   'P 1'
#
loop_
_entity.id
_entity.type
_entity.pdbx_description
1 polymer ?
#
loop_
_entity_poly.entity_id
_entity_poly.type
_entity_poly.pdbx_seq_one_letter_code
_entity_poly.pdbx_strand_id
1 'polypeptide(L)'
;MLISFLLVLGVFFFILFFLPFEQNMIYICILLILPIILQVIYLRKTMKHTTTIIDNRGIHYVNRFNHKIENTISWNSFEKSDNFKGKITGINSSSDLDLLRYDVFAKMVGSGKYSHEAFFWFVSANRDIKAHKETFSGNHIFSMLYSNKLELVRGLLLGLSHFRPDLKIHPKAFSMYYINPDTFAIEYEKRKEDINSALFITALVIIVTVFVMLFVFF
;
A
#
# COMPACT_ATOMS: atom_id res chain seq x y z
N MET A 1 -3.31 -11.95 11.53
CA MET A 1 -4.14 -12.70 10.55
C MET A 1 -3.29 -13.42 9.50
N LEU A 2 -2.35 -12.76 8.80
CA LEU A 2 -1.41 -13.41 7.86
C LEU A 2 -0.59 -14.56 8.50
N ILE A 3 -0.07 -14.33 9.71
CA ILE A 3 0.72 -15.34 10.45
C ILE A 3 -0.12 -16.59 10.80
N SER A 4 -1.39 -16.39 11.19
CA SER A 4 -2.31 -17.49 11.48
C SER A 4 -2.69 -18.26 10.21
N PHE A 5 -2.88 -17.57 9.08
CA PHE A 5 -3.12 -18.22 7.79
C PHE A 5 -1.90 -19.04 7.33
N LEU A 6 -0.69 -18.49 7.44
CA LEU A 6 0.56 -19.19 7.08
C LEU A 6 0.83 -20.41 7.98
N LEU A 7 0.52 -20.33 9.28
CA LEU A 7 0.61 -21.46 10.19
C LEU A 7 -0.38 -22.57 9.82
N VAL A 8 -1.65 -22.24 9.55
CA VAL A 8 -2.67 -23.21 9.13
C VAL A 8 -2.29 -23.86 7.79
N LEU A 9 -1.79 -23.06 6.84
CA LEU A 9 -1.31 -23.53 5.54
C LEU A 9 -0.08 -24.45 5.69
N GLY A 10 0.86 -24.08 6.55
CA GLY A 10 2.07 -24.88 6.83
C GLY A 10 1.74 -26.22 7.49
N VAL A 11 0.83 -26.23 8.46
CA VAL A 11 0.34 -27.47 9.09
C VAL A 11 -0.42 -28.35 8.08
N PHE A 12 -1.22 -27.74 7.19
CA PHE A 12 -1.91 -28.46 6.12
C PHE A 12 -0.92 -29.14 5.16
N PHE A 13 0.10 -28.43 4.68
CA PHE A 13 1.13 -29.00 3.80
C PHE A 13 1.98 -30.07 4.50
N PHE A 14 2.32 -29.87 5.78
CA PHE A 14 3.04 -30.87 6.56
C PHE A 14 2.23 -32.18 6.65
N ILE A 15 0.94 -32.10 6.94
CA ILE A 15 0.05 -33.27 7.03
C ILE A 15 -0.13 -33.94 5.67
N LEU A 16 -0.27 -33.16 4.58
CA LEU A 16 -0.46 -33.68 3.22
C LEU A 16 0.76 -34.46 2.71
N PHE A 17 1.97 -34.02 3.04
CA PHE A 17 3.20 -34.60 2.48
C PHE A 17 3.90 -35.62 3.38
N PHE A 18 3.72 -35.55 4.70
CA PHE A 18 4.50 -36.35 5.65
C PHE A 18 3.71 -37.41 6.41
N LEU A 19 2.37 -37.47 6.30
CA LEU A 19 1.58 -38.55 6.90
C LEU A 19 1.04 -39.54 5.85
N PRO A 20 1.09 -40.86 6.12
CA PRO A 20 0.50 -41.86 5.25
C PRO A 20 -1.03 -41.68 5.18
N PHE A 21 -1.57 -41.65 3.97
CA PHE A 21 -2.99 -41.43 3.73
C PHE A 21 -3.82 -42.68 4.07
N GLU A 22 -4.29 -42.77 5.32
CA GLU A 22 -5.34 -43.71 5.72
C GLU A 22 -6.74 -43.05 5.62
N GLN A 23 -7.80 -43.86 5.59
CA GLN A 23 -9.19 -43.40 5.40
C GLN A 23 -9.66 -42.39 6.47
N ASN A 24 -9.06 -42.43 7.68
CA ASN A 24 -9.32 -41.48 8.76
C ASN A 24 -8.68 -40.08 8.54
N MET A 25 -7.69 -39.97 7.65
CA MET A 25 -7.00 -38.70 7.33
C MET A 25 -7.85 -37.77 6.46
N ILE A 26 -8.88 -38.30 5.78
CA ILE A 26 -9.83 -37.50 4.99
C ILE A 26 -10.60 -36.54 5.91
N TYR A 27 -11.02 -37.00 7.10
CA TYR A 27 -11.72 -36.16 8.07
C TYR A 27 -10.82 -35.03 8.59
N ILE A 28 -9.53 -35.30 8.81
CA ILE A 28 -8.55 -34.29 9.22
C ILE A 28 -8.35 -33.26 8.12
N CYS A 29 -8.25 -33.69 6.86
CA CYS A 29 -8.15 -32.78 5.72
C CYS A 29 -9.39 -31.88 5.59
N ILE A 30 -10.60 -32.44 5.72
CA ILE A 30 -11.85 -31.67 5.71
C ILE A 30 -11.89 -30.64 6.85
N LEU A 31 -11.46 -31.05 8.06
CA LEU A 31 -11.43 -30.18 9.23
C LEU A 31 -10.43 -29.02 9.09
N LEU A 32 -9.35 -29.20 8.32
CA LEU A 32 -8.36 -28.16 8.02
C LEU A 32 -8.76 -27.26 6.86
N ILE A 33 -9.50 -27.78 5.87
CA ILE A 33 -10.01 -27.00 4.73
C ILE A 33 -11.15 -26.07 5.17
N LEU A 34 -12.02 -26.52 6.08
CA LEU A 34 -13.16 -25.75 6.57
C LEU A 34 -12.78 -24.36 7.12
N PRO A 35 -11.78 -24.18 8.02
CA PRO A 35 -11.38 -22.86 8.49
C PRO A 35 -10.77 -22.00 7.37
N ILE A 36 -10.06 -22.60 6.40
CA ILE A 36 -9.56 -21.88 5.22
C ILE A 36 -10.74 -21.34 4.40
N ILE A 37 -11.76 -22.17 4.14
CA ILE A 37 -12.98 -21.75 3.41
C ILE A 37 -13.72 -20.66 4.18
N LEU A 38 -13.97 -20.84 5.48
CA LEU A 38 -14.64 -19.85 6.32
C LEU A 38 -13.87 -18.52 6.36
N GLN A 39 -12.55 -18.58 6.40
CA GLN A 39 -11.70 -17.40 6.36
C GLN A 39 -11.77 -16.72 4.98
N VAL A 40 -11.76 -17.46 3.88
CA VAL A 40 -11.97 -16.90 2.53
C VAL A 40 -13.35 -16.25 2.40
N ILE A 41 -14.41 -16.86 2.94
CA ILE A 41 -15.76 -16.29 2.95
C ILE A 41 -15.80 -15.01 3.78
N TYR A 42 -15.23 -15.03 4.98
CA TYR A 42 -15.11 -13.86 5.84
C TYR A 42 -14.38 -12.72 5.14
N LEU A 43 -13.28 -13.03 4.45
CA LEU A 43 -12.51 -12.07 3.66
C LEU A 43 -13.33 -11.48 2.52
N ARG A 44 -14.03 -12.30 1.73
CA ARG A 44 -14.92 -11.81 0.67
C ARG A 44 -16.01 -10.88 1.22
N LYS A 45 -16.52 -11.13 2.42
CA LYS A 45 -17.57 -10.33 3.05
C LYS A 45 -17.08 -9.01 3.66
N THR A 46 -15.87 -9.00 4.21
CA THR A 46 -15.34 -7.84 4.97
C THR A 46 -14.53 -6.86 4.13
N MET A 47 -14.04 -7.28 2.96
CA MET A 47 -13.25 -6.42 2.09
C MET A 47 -14.12 -5.43 1.32
N LYS A 48 -14.02 -4.15 1.68
CA LYS A 48 -14.75 -3.07 1.02
C LYS A 48 -14.26 -2.81 -0.41
N HIS A 49 -12.96 -2.87 -0.68
CA HIS A 49 -12.40 -2.78 -2.03
C HIS A 49 -11.13 -3.62 -2.12
N THR A 50 -10.86 -4.21 -3.29
CA THR A 50 -9.69 -5.07 -3.49
C THR A 50 -8.79 -4.60 -4.62
N THR A 51 -9.32 -3.82 -5.57
CA THR A 51 -8.58 -3.32 -6.73
C THR A 51 -8.85 -1.82 -6.89
N THR A 52 -7.82 -1.08 -7.30
CA THR A 52 -7.94 0.32 -7.69
C THR A 52 -7.63 0.43 -9.19
N ILE A 53 -8.49 1.13 -9.93
CA ILE A 53 -8.33 1.39 -11.35
C ILE A 53 -8.31 2.91 -11.52
N ILE A 54 -7.36 3.44 -12.30
CA ILE A 54 -7.25 4.86 -12.60
C ILE A 54 -7.41 5.01 -14.11
N ASP A 55 -8.39 5.78 -14.55
CA ASP A 55 -8.71 6.01 -15.96
C ASP A 55 -9.01 7.50 -16.25
N ASN A 56 -9.56 7.79 -17.44
CA ASN A 56 -9.91 9.14 -17.85
C ASN A 56 -11.08 9.78 -17.08
N ARG A 57 -11.84 9.02 -16.30
CA ARG A 57 -12.97 9.51 -15.49
C ARG A 57 -12.57 9.77 -14.04
N GLY A 58 -11.59 9.04 -13.54
CA GLY A 58 -11.11 9.22 -12.17
C GLY A 58 -10.42 8.00 -11.59
N ILE A 59 -10.55 7.89 -10.26
CA ILE A 59 -10.07 6.76 -9.46
C ILE A 59 -11.28 5.91 -9.10
N HIS A 60 -11.25 4.63 -9.48
CA HIS A 60 -12.30 3.66 -9.21
C HIS A 60 -11.82 2.61 -8.22
N TYR A 61 -12.53 2.49 -7.10
CA TYR A 61 -12.33 1.45 -6.12
C TYR A 61 -13.29 0.30 -6.41
N VAL A 62 -12.74 -0.84 -6.81
CA VAL A 62 -13.51 -1.99 -7.26
C VAL A 62 -13.29 -3.15 -6.30
N ASN A 63 -14.37 -3.86 -5.98
CA ASN A 63 -14.28 -5.16 -5.35
C ASN A 63 -14.29 -6.24 -6.44
N ARG A 64 -13.11 -6.83 -6.69
CA ARG A 64 -12.90 -7.86 -7.71
C ARG A 64 -13.67 -9.16 -7.44
N PHE A 65 -14.09 -9.42 -6.20
CA PHE A 65 -14.84 -10.64 -5.88
C PHE A 65 -16.29 -10.57 -6.35
N ASN A 66 -16.90 -9.39 -6.30
CA ASN A 66 -18.29 -9.16 -6.71
C ASN A 66 -18.42 -8.28 -7.97
N HIS A 67 -17.29 -7.85 -8.55
CA HIS A 67 -17.20 -6.94 -9.71
C HIS A 67 -17.92 -5.59 -9.51
N LYS A 68 -18.16 -5.20 -8.26
CA LYS A 68 -18.88 -3.97 -7.93
C LYS A 68 -17.92 -2.80 -7.79
N ILE A 69 -18.28 -1.66 -8.37
CA ILE A 69 -17.64 -0.38 -8.10
C ILE A 69 -18.17 0.13 -6.76
N GLU A 70 -17.29 0.24 -5.78
CA GLU A 70 -17.64 0.57 -4.39
C GLU A 70 -17.52 2.07 -4.14
N ASN A 71 -16.57 2.72 -4.81
CA ASN A 71 -16.43 4.17 -4.79
C ASN A 71 -15.76 4.66 -6.08
N THR A 72 -16.06 5.88 -6.49
CA THR A 72 -15.40 6.57 -7.61
C THR A 72 -15.11 8.01 -7.20
N ILE A 73 -13.84 8.42 -7.32
CA ILE A 73 -13.42 9.80 -7.16
C ILE A 73 -13.19 10.35 -8.57
N SER A 74 -14.06 11.26 -9.01
CA SER A 74 -13.91 11.91 -10.31
C SER A 74 -12.78 12.94 -10.27
N TRP A 75 -12.08 13.16 -11.39
CA TRP A 75 -11.09 14.25 -11.51
C TRP A 75 -11.66 15.63 -11.14
N ASN A 76 -12.94 15.87 -11.45
CA ASN A 76 -13.62 17.12 -11.14
C ASN A 76 -13.93 17.28 -9.65
N SER A 77 -13.92 16.20 -8.87
CA SER A 77 -14.18 16.26 -7.43
C SER A 77 -12.97 16.67 -6.60
N PHE A 78 -11.77 16.72 -7.19
CA PHE A 78 -10.58 17.19 -6.47
C PHE A 78 -10.70 18.67 -6.11
N GLU A 79 -10.17 19.05 -4.96
CA GLU A 79 -10.27 20.42 -4.46
C GLU A 79 -8.91 20.96 -4.07
N LYS A 80 -8.80 22.28 -4.06
CA LYS A 80 -7.61 22.96 -3.54
C LYS A 80 -7.57 22.87 -2.03
N SER A 81 -6.37 22.72 -1.50
CA SER A 81 -6.05 22.71 -0.07
C SER A 81 -6.63 23.92 0.67
N ASP A 82 -6.58 25.11 0.04
CA ASP A 82 -7.12 26.37 0.60
C ASP A 82 -8.62 26.30 0.93
N ASN A 83 -9.38 25.45 0.23
CA ASN A 83 -10.82 25.31 0.46
C ASN A 83 -11.14 24.39 1.66
N PHE A 84 -10.16 23.62 2.13
CA PHE A 84 -10.34 22.66 3.21
C PHE A 84 -10.19 23.31 4.59
N LYS A 85 -11.24 23.22 5.42
CA LYS A 85 -11.27 23.81 6.78
C LYS A 85 -11.19 22.77 7.91
N GLY A 86 -11.00 21.50 7.57
CA GLY A 86 -10.97 20.40 8.54
C GLY A 86 -9.58 20.14 9.13
N LYS A 87 -9.47 19.11 9.97
CA LYS A 87 -8.19 18.55 10.41
C LYS A 87 -7.86 17.31 9.60
N ILE A 88 -6.58 17.15 9.23
CA ILE A 88 -6.09 15.98 8.51
C ILE A 88 -5.49 15.00 9.52
N THR A 89 -6.00 13.77 9.56
CA THR A 89 -5.47 12.73 10.44
C THR A 89 -4.09 12.29 9.96
N GLY A 90 -3.08 12.40 10.84
CA GLY A 90 -1.69 12.07 10.52
C GLY A 90 -0.81 13.27 10.13
N ILE A 91 -1.33 14.49 10.22
CA ILE A 91 -0.59 15.75 10.08
C ILE A 91 -0.63 16.43 11.45
N ASN A 92 0.42 16.23 12.23
CA ASN A 92 0.46 16.64 13.64
C ASN A 92 1.71 17.45 13.99
N SER A 93 2.73 17.48 13.12
CA SER A 93 3.97 18.22 13.40
C SER A 93 3.98 19.58 12.72
N SER A 94 4.71 20.52 13.32
CA SER A 94 5.00 21.83 12.72
C SER A 94 5.68 21.71 11.35
N SER A 95 6.49 20.67 11.14
CA SER A 95 7.14 20.39 9.86
C SER A 95 6.18 19.95 8.75
N ASP A 96 4.99 19.46 9.09
CA ASP A 96 4.00 19.05 8.10
C ASP A 96 3.15 20.23 7.60
N LEU A 97 3.20 21.39 8.26
CA LEU A 97 2.41 22.57 7.87
C LEU A 97 2.76 23.09 6.49
N ASP A 98 4.02 22.95 6.07
CA ASP A 98 4.45 23.33 4.72
C ASP A 98 3.81 22.46 3.63
N LEU A 99 3.42 21.22 3.95
CA LEU A 99 2.70 20.34 3.02
C LEU A 99 1.30 20.86 2.71
N LEU A 100 0.68 21.62 3.62
CA LEU A 100 -0.65 22.21 3.43
C LEU A 100 -0.66 23.34 2.39
N ARG A 101 0.51 23.78 1.90
CA ARG A 101 0.63 24.71 0.76
C ARG A 101 0.40 24.03 -0.59
N TYR A 102 0.27 22.70 -0.60
CA TYR A 102 0.09 21.87 -1.77
C TYR A 102 -1.25 21.14 -1.69
N ASP A 103 -1.87 20.97 -2.84
CA ASP A 103 -3.19 20.33 -2.97
C ASP A 103 -3.07 18.80 -2.95
N VAL A 104 -1.92 18.28 -3.38
CA VAL A 104 -1.59 16.85 -3.37
C VAL A 104 -0.17 16.66 -2.86
N PHE A 105 0.00 15.78 -1.88
CA PHE A 105 1.33 15.48 -1.31
C PHE A 105 1.44 14.04 -0.82
N ALA A 106 2.68 13.56 -0.73
CA ALA A 106 2.99 12.25 -0.15
C ALA A 106 3.89 12.42 1.09
N LYS A 107 3.63 11.60 2.11
CA LYS A 107 4.47 11.54 3.31
C LYS A 107 4.50 10.14 3.91
N MET A 108 5.52 9.89 4.72
CA MET A 108 5.57 8.73 5.59
C MET A 108 4.60 8.95 6.77
N VAL A 109 3.79 7.95 7.07
CA VAL A 109 2.79 7.97 8.15
C VAL A 109 2.90 6.70 8.99
N GLY A 110 2.54 6.79 10.27
CA GLY A 110 2.71 5.69 11.23
C GLY A 110 3.93 5.91 12.13
N SER A 111 4.28 4.90 12.92
CA SER A 111 5.37 4.97 13.90
C SER A 111 6.23 3.72 13.83
N GLY A 112 7.56 3.91 13.88
CA GLY A 112 8.56 2.86 13.84
C GLY A 112 8.34 1.89 12.67
N LYS A 113 8.32 0.60 12.97
CA LYS A 113 8.16 -0.50 11.99
C LYS A 113 6.82 -0.51 11.22
N TYR A 114 5.86 0.32 11.60
CA TYR A 114 4.56 0.44 10.93
C TYR A 114 4.45 1.68 10.05
N SER A 115 5.59 2.37 9.82
CA SER A 115 5.66 3.48 8.90
C SER A 115 5.36 3.01 7.47
N HIS A 116 4.44 3.69 6.80
CA HIS A 116 4.10 3.45 5.40
C HIS A 116 3.92 4.78 4.68
N GLU A 117 4.14 4.76 3.38
CA GLU A 117 3.95 5.93 2.52
C GLU A 117 2.46 6.12 2.25
N ALA A 118 1.99 7.35 2.35
CA ALA A 118 0.62 7.71 2.02
C ALA A 118 0.56 9.00 1.22
N PHE A 119 -0.36 9.02 0.27
CA PHE A 119 -0.83 10.19 -0.44
C PHE A 119 -1.99 10.85 0.30
N PHE A 120 -2.03 12.16 0.17
CA PHE A 120 -3.09 13.01 0.67
C PHE A 120 -3.55 13.94 -0.44
N TRP A 121 -4.87 14.10 -0.56
CA TRP A 121 -5.51 15.07 -1.44
C TRP A 121 -6.89 15.44 -0.89
N PHE A 122 -7.54 16.43 -1.48
CA PHE A 122 -8.84 16.92 -1.04
C PHE A 122 -9.91 16.62 -2.07
N VAL A 123 -11.08 16.18 -1.61
CA VAL A 123 -12.21 15.81 -2.47
C VAL A 123 -13.49 16.45 -1.96
N SER A 124 -14.24 17.09 -2.85
CA SER A 124 -15.62 17.53 -2.59
C SER A 124 -16.57 16.34 -2.61
N ALA A 125 -17.22 16.06 -1.48
CA ALA A 125 -18.21 15.01 -1.32
C ALA A 125 -19.39 15.54 -0.50
N ASN A 126 -20.58 15.57 -1.11
CA ASN A 126 -21.82 16.04 -0.47
C ASN A 126 -21.74 17.48 0.06
N ARG A 127 -21.15 18.39 -0.72
CA ARG A 127 -20.94 19.83 -0.37
C ARG A 127 -19.89 20.09 0.73
N ASP A 128 -19.32 19.04 1.31
CA ASP A 128 -18.17 19.14 2.22
C ASP A 128 -16.89 18.70 1.54
N ILE A 129 -15.79 19.35 1.89
CA ILE A 129 -14.45 18.96 1.42
C ILE A 129 -13.82 18.05 2.45
N LYS A 130 -13.39 16.87 2.01
CA LYS A 130 -12.76 15.86 2.86
C LYS A 130 -11.33 15.63 2.41
N ALA A 131 -10.43 15.54 3.38
CA ALA A 131 -9.09 15.03 3.14
C ALA A 131 -9.17 13.51 2.92
N HIS A 132 -8.68 13.06 1.77
CA HIS A 132 -8.58 11.66 1.42
C HIS A 132 -7.14 11.20 1.62
N LYS A 133 -6.98 10.09 2.34
CA LYS A 133 -5.68 9.43 2.52
C LYS A 133 -5.69 8.15 1.71
N GLU A 134 -4.71 7.99 0.83
CA GLU A 134 -4.52 6.78 0.05
C GLU A 134 -3.13 6.21 0.28
N THR A 135 -3.04 4.89 0.39
CA THR A 135 -1.75 4.18 0.54
C THR A 135 -1.41 3.36 -0.68
N PHE A 136 -2.38 3.18 -1.59
CA PHE A 136 -2.35 2.19 -2.66
C PHE A 136 -1.87 0.86 -2.08
N SER A 137 -2.57 0.41 -1.04
CA SER A 137 -2.49 -0.93 -0.49
C SER A 137 -3.90 -1.49 -0.49
N GLY A 138 -4.10 -2.70 -1.02
CA GLY A 138 -5.44 -3.28 -1.04
C GLY A 138 -5.95 -3.51 0.37
N ASN A 139 -7.26 -3.61 0.59
CA ASN A 139 -7.78 -3.99 1.91
C ASN A 139 -7.84 -5.52 2.08
N HIS A 140 -6.78 -6.27 1.72
CA HIS A 140 -6.76 -7.73 1.81
C HIS A 140 -5.56 -8.34 2.57
N ILE A 141 -5.58 -9.64 2.88
CA ILE A 141 -4.47 -10.30 3.61
C ILE A 141 -3.13 -10.27 2.86
N PHE A 142 -3.16 -10.06 1.55
CA PHE A 142 -1.98 -9.86 0.71
C PHE A 142 -1.79 -8.38 0.32
N SER A 143 -2.42 -7.47 1.05
CA SER A 143 -2.40 -6.00 0.87
C SER A 143 -1.02 -5.38 0.84
N MET A 144 -0.02 -6.04 1.43
CA MET A 144 1.38 -5.65 1.37
C MET A 144 1.91 -5.56 -0.07
N LEU A 145 1.22 -6.15 -1.06
CA LEU A 145 1.75 -6.35 -2.41
C LEU A 145 0.74 -5.96 -3.50
N TYR A 146 0.33 -4.70 -3.60
CA TYR A 146 0.00 -4.22 -4.95
C TYR A 146 1.31 -4.23 -5.76
N SER A 147 1.49 -5.26 -6.57
CA SER A 147 2.66 -5.43 -7.45
C SER A 147 2.85 -4.23 -8.39
N ASN A 148 1.77 -3.51 -8.69
CA ASN A 148 1.74 -2.34 -9.57
C ASN A 148 1.56 -1.00 -8.83
N LYS A 149 1.94 -0.90 -7.53
CA LYS A 149 1.82 0.36 -6.75
C LYS A 149 2.43 1.56 -7.49
N LEU A 150 3.62 1.40 -8.07
CA LEU A 150 4.30 2.48 -8.80
C LEU A 150 3.49 2.96 -10.00
N GLU A 151 2.90 2.03 -10.77
CA GLU A 151 2.05 2.38 -11.92
C GLU A 151 0.74 3.05 -11.48
N LEU A 152 0.16 2.65 -10.34
CA LEU A 152 -1.02 3.35 -9.78
C LEU A 152 -0.68 4.78 -9.39
N VAL A 153 0.45 4.99 -8.71
CA VAL A 153 0.88 6.34 -8.33
C VAL A 153 1.20 7.18 -9.57
N ARG A 154 1.91 6.60 -10.55
CA ARG A 154 2.16 7.25 -11.83
C ARG A 154 0.87 7.63 -12.54
N GLY A 155 -0.10 6.73 -12.61
CA GLY A 155 -1.41 6.98 -13.20
C GLY A 155 -2.18 8.10 -12.48
N LEU A 156 -2.11 8.14 -11.14
CA LEU A 156 -2.67 9.24 -10.35
C LEU A 156 -2.02 10.57 -10.72
N LEU A 157 -0.69 10.65 -10.66
CA LEU A 157 0.05 11.89 -10.89
C LEU A 157 -0.15 12.39 -12.33
N LEU A 158 -0.11 11.49 -13.31
CA LEU A 158 -0.38 11.82 -14.71
C LEU A 158 -1.83 12.29 -14.90
N GLY A 159 -2.80 11.61 -14.29
CA GLY A 159 -4.21 11.99 -14.33
C GLY A 159 -4.45 13.37 -13.72
N LEU A 160 -3.86 13.66 -12.56
CA LEU A 160 -3.92 14.97 -11.93
C LEU A 160 -3.30 16.05 -12.82
N SER A 161 -2.11 15.81 -13.37
CA SER A 161 -1.44 16.77 -14.24
C SER A 161 -2.22 17.05 -15.52
N HIS A 162 -2.96 16.07 -16.04
CA HIS A 162 -3.70 16.21 -17.29
C HIS A 162 -5.10 16.81 -17.08
N PHE A 163 -5.87 16.28 -16.13
CA PHE A 163 -7.26 16.66 -15.92
C PHE A 163 -7.43 17.81 -14.92
N ARG A 164 -6.45 18.03 -14.04
CA ARG A 164 -6.47 19.07 -12.99
C ARG A 164 -5.12 19.80 -12.87
N PRO A 165 -4.64 20.44 -13.96
CA PRO A 165 -3.38 21.18 -13.95
C PRO A 165 -3.39 22.40 -13.02
N ASP A 166 -4.56 22.81 -12.52
CA ASP A 166 -4.73 23.87 -11.54
C ASP A 166 -4.28 23.48 -10.12
N LEU A 167 -4.09 22.20 -9.85
CA LEU A 167 -3.69 21.67 -8.54
C LEU A 167 -2.16 21.66 -8.38
N LYS A 168 -1.69 22.09 -7.22
CA LYS A 168 -0.28 22.09 -6.84
C LYS A 168 0.10 20.75 -6.23
N ILE A 169 0.92 19.98 -6.95
CA ILE A 169 1.46 18.71 -6.48
C ILE A 169 2.83 18.94 -5.82
N HIS A 170 3.02 18.47 -4.60
CA HIS A 170 4.29 18.57 -3.89
C HIS A 170 5.38 17.73 -4.59
N PRO A 171 6.60 18.24 -4.85
CA PRO A 171 7.65 17.50 -5.59
C PRO A 171 8.00 16.13 -4.99
N LYS A 172 8.00 16.03 -3.66
CA LYS A 172 8.19 14.75 -2.93
C LYS A 172 7.17 13.65 -3.30
N ALA A 173 5.98 14.02 -3.80
CA ALA A 173 5.00 13.07 -4.31
C ALA A 173 5.53 12.26 -5.51
N PHE A 174 6.44 12.84 -6.29
CA PHE A 174 7.12 12.19 -7.40
C PHE A 174 8.35 11.43 -6.92
N SER A 175 9.24 12.10 -6.19
CA SER A 175 10.54 11.53 -5.80
C SER A 175 10.42 10.34 -4.86
N MET A 176 9.41 10.30 -3.98
CA MET A 176 9.15 9.17 -3.08
C MET A 176 8.84 7.87 -3.85
N TYR A 177 8.37 7.98 -5.09
CA TYR A 177 7.99 6.86 -5.94
C TYR A 177 8.91 6.70 -7.16
N TYR A 178 10.07 7.36 -7.17
CA TYR A 178 11.02 7.32 -8.29
C TYR A 178 10.37 7.73 -9.62
N ILE A 179 9.44 8.68 -9.59
CA ILE A 179 8.78 9.18 -10.80
C ILE A 179 9.45 10.50 -11.18
N ASN A 180 9.81 10.64 -12.45
CA ASN A 180 10.29 11.89 -13.00
C ASN A 180 9.11 12.86 -13.21
N PRO A 181 9.13 14.09 -12.65
CA PRO A 181 7.99 15.00 -12.70
C PRO A 181 7.68 15.53 -14.11
N ASP A 182 8.67 15.59 -15.00
CA ASP A 182 8.50 16.16 -16.35
C ASP A 182 7.95 15.11 -17.33
N THR A 183 8.42 13.87 -17.21
CA THR A 183 8.09 12.78 -18.15
C THR A 183 7.07 11.78 -17.59
N PHE A 184 6.83 11.80 -16.28
CA PHE A 184 6.07 10.78 -15.54
C PHE A 184 6.61 9.36 -15.73
N ALA A 185 7.87 9.22 -16.18
CA ALA A 185 8.52 7.92 -16.28
C ALA A 185 8.97 7.45 -14.89
N ILE A 186 8.82 6.14 -14.64
CA ILE A 186 9.35 5.52 -13.42
C ILE A 186 10.83 5.19 -13.65
N GLU A 187 11.70 5.73 -12.80
CA GLU A 187 13.14 5.55 -12.79
C GLU A 187 13.50 4.21 -12.10
N TYR A 188 13.19 3.09 -12.77
CA TYR A 188 13.38 1.74 -12.23
C TYR A 188 14.85 1.44 -11.88
N GLU A 189 15.81 1.92 -12.67
CA GLU A 189 17.25 1.72 -12.41
C GLU A 189 17.70 2.43 -11.14
N LYS A 190 17.32 3.70 -10.96
CA LYS A 190 17.63 4.45 -9.73
C LYS A 190 17.05 3.76 -8.49
N ARG A 191 15.82 3.26 -8.59
CA ARG A 191 15.19 2.47 -7.51
C ARG A 191 16.00 1.21 -7.19
N LYS A 192 16.49 0.52 -8.22
CA LYS A 192 17.30 -0.70 -8.07
C LYS A 192 18.66 -0.38 -7.45
N GLU A 193 19.30 0.71 -7.86
CA GLU A 193 20.54 1.21 -7.27
C GLU A 193 20.40 1.55 -5.79
N ASP A 194 19.32 2.25 -5.40
CA ASP A 194 19.05 2.58 -4.01
C ASP A 194 18.80 1.33 -3.16
N ILE A 195 18.05 0.34 -3.69
CA ILE A 195 17.83 -0.95 -3.03
C ILE A 195 19.16 -1.71 -2.87
N ASN A 196 19.97 -1.77 -3.92
CA ASN A 196 21.26 -2.46 -3.88
C ASN A 196 22.22 -1.78 -2.89
N SER A 197 22.24 -0.45 -2.85
CA SER A 197 23.04 0.33 -1.91
C SER A 197 22.59 0.08 -0.46
N ALA A 198 21.29 0.07 -0.20
CA ALA A 198 20.75 -0.25 1.12
C ALA A 198 21.09 -1.69 1.56
N LEU A 199 20.99 -2.67 0.66
CA LEU A 199 21.39 -4.05 0.93
C LEU A 199 22.90 -4.16 1.20
N PHE A 200 23.72 -3.46 0.43
CA PHE A 200 25.17 -3.42 0.62
C PHE A 200 25.56 -2.84 1.98
N ILE A 201 24.99 -1.68 2.34
CA ILE A 201 25.22 -1.06 3.66
C ILE A 201 24.76 -2.00 4.79
N THR A 202 23.60 -2.63 4.63
CA THR A 202 23.08 -3.59 5.63
C THR A 202 24.03 -4.78 5.80
N ALA A 203 24.52 -5.35 4.70
CA ALA A 203 25.48 -6.46 4.72
C ALA A 203 26.80 -6.04 5.40
N LEU A 204 27.32 -4.85 5.08
CA LEU A 204 28.52 -4.30 5.70
C LEU A 204 28.37 -4.17 7.23
N VAL A 205 27.26 -3.61 7.70
CA VAL A 205 26.98 -3.46 9.15
C VAL A 205 26.90 -4.82 9.85
N ILE A 206 26.27 -5.82 9.22
CA ILE A 206 26.20 -7.19 9.77
C ILE A 206 27.60 -7.79 9.88
N ILE A 207 28.42 -7.69 8.83
CA ILE A 207 29.79 -8.22 8.82
C ILE A 207 30.62 -7.57 9.94
N VAL A 208 30.60 -6.24 10.05
CA VAL A 208 31.34 -5.51 11.10
C VAL A 208 30.85 -5.94 12.50
N THR A 209 29.54 -6.07 12.69
CA THR A 209 28.98 -6.49 13.99
C THR A 209 29.42 -7.90 14.37
N VAL A 210 29.43 -8.84 13.42
CA VAL A 210 29.92 -10.21 13.64
C VAL A 210 31.41 -10.22 13.96
N PHE A 211 32.23 -9.45 13.24
CA PHE A 211 33.66 -9.34 13.50
C PHE A 211 33.95 -8.79 14.90
N VAL A 212 33.25 -7.73 15.32
CA VAL A 212 33.38 -7.16 16.67
C VAL A 212 32.97 -8.18 17.73
N MET A 213 31.86 -8.91 17.53
CA MET A 213 31.47 -9.95 18.48
C MET A 213 32.52 -11.07 18.57
N LEU A 214 33.07 -11.52 17.45
CA LEU A 214 34.12 -12.55 17.47
C LEU A 214 35.37 -12.05 18.22
N PHE A 215 35.78 -10.80 18.04
CA PHE A 215 36.96 -10.24 18.72
C PHE A 215 36.75 -9.95 20.22
N VAL A 216 35.50 -9.73 20.65
CA VAL A 216 35.17 -9.46 22.06
C VAL A 216 34.95 -10.75 22.86
N PHE A 217 34.43 -11.80 22.21
CA PHE A 217 34.08 -13.06 22.86
C PHE A 217 35.08 -14.20 22.65
N PHE A 218 36.06 -14.05 21.74
CA PHE A 218 37.23 -14.93 21.58
C PHE A 218 38.52 -14.13 21.75
#